data_AF-A0A1I2LC37-F1
#
_entry.id   AF-A0A1I2LC37-F1
#
_cell.length_a   1.000
_cell.length_b   1.000
_cell.length_c   1.000
_cell.angle_alpha   90.00
_cell.angle_beta   90.00
_cell.angle_gamma   90.00
#
_symmetry.space_group_name_H-M   'P 1'
#
loop_
_entity.id
_entity.type
_entity.pdbx_description
1 polymer ?
#
loop_
_entity_poly.entity_id
_entity_poly.type
_entity_poly.pdbx_seq_one_letter_code
_entity_poly.pdbx_strand_id
1 'polypeptide(L)'
;MSEQRAQRRSAREIDARRRARERTARVRAAEQKLEDLATEFFLAAGEADDVQERAETRLREHAERVAAETRATTEPLRARQAAAVGEMLKLTRIGAVCERLGQPRDVIAQFRDAGLRGERQASAPGSGQAAAAPDADS
;
A
#
# COMPACT_ATOMS: atom_id res chain seq x y z
N MET A 1 5.06 58.95 61.91
CA MET A 1 3.95 58.13 61.35
C MET A 1 3.94 58.06 59.81
N SER A 2 4.51 59.04 59.10
CA SER A 2 4.58 59.08 57.62
C SER A 2 5.57 58.06 57.01
N GLU A 3 6.75 57.90 57.60
CA GLU A 3 7.80 57.00 57.08
C GLU A 3 7.43 55.52 57.13
N GLN A 4 6.80 55.06 58.23
CA GLN A 4 6.31 53.68 58.33
C GLN A 4 5.25 53.35 57.26
N ARG A 5 4.42 54.32 56.86
CA ARG A 5 3.44 54.13 55.78
C ARG A 5 4.12 54.06 54.41
N ALA A 6 5.16 54.86 54.17
CA ALA A 6 5.96 54.81 52.95
C ALA A 6 6.72 53.48 52.81
N GLN A 7 7.33 52.99 53.89
CA GLN A 7 8.01 51.68 53.91
C GLN A 7 7.05 50.53 53.62
N ARG A 8 5.87 50.52 54.23
CA ARG A 8 4.83 49.50 53.97
C ARG A 8 4.33 49.55 52.52
N ARG A 9 4.22 50.74 51.91
CA ARG A 9 3.83 50.89 50.50
C ARG A 9 4.91 50.34 49.56
N SER A 10 6.18 50.64 49.83
CA SER A 10 7.32 50.12 49.07
C SER A 10 7.42 48.58 49.13
N ALA A 11 7.27 48.00 50.33
CA ALA A 11 7.27 46.54 50.50
C ALA A 11 6.15 45.84 49.70
N ARG A 12 4.93 46.42 49.72
CA ARG A 12 3.80 45.90 48.94
C ARG A 12 4.02 46.00 47.44
N GLU A 13 4.67 47.07 46.98
CA GLU A 13 5.01 47.24 45.57
C GLU A 13 6.06 46.22 45.10
N ILE A 14 7.09 45.95 45.92
CA ILE A 14 8.10 44.93 45.63
C ILE A 14 7.45 43.54 45.56
N ASP A 15 6.60 43.19 46.53
CA ASP A 15 5.88 41.91 46.53
C ASP A 15 4.95 41.77 45.32
N ALA A 16 4.24 42.83 44.93
CA ALA A 16 3.38 42.83 43.74
C ALA A 16 4.19 42.61 42.46
N ARG A 17 5.32 43.31 42.31
CA ARG A 17 6.24 43.13 41.18
C ARG A 17 6.83 41.72 41.15
N ARG A 18 7.17 41.14 42.30
CA ARG A 18 7.66 39.75 42.39
C ARG A 18 6.62 38.76 41.89
N ARG A 19 5.38 38.84 42.39
CA ARG A 19 4.27 37.95 41.96
C ARG A 19 3.95 38.11 40.48
N ALA A 20 3.98 39.35 39.95
CA ALA A 20 3.77 39.60 38.54
C ALA A 20 4.84 38.90 37.68
N ARG A 21 6.12 39.04 38.05
CA ARG A 21 7.24 38.38 37.35
C ARG A 21 7.15 36.86 37.42
N GLU A 22 6.86 36.30 38.59
CA GLU A 22 6.68 34.85 38.77
C GLU A 22 5.54 34.32 37.89
N ARG A 23 4.41 35.03 37.82
CA ARG A 23 3.30 34.64 36.95
C ARG A 23 3.71 34.68 35.48
N THR A 24 4.37 35.74 35.03
CA THR A 24 4.85 35.84 33.65
C THR A 24 5.87 34.74 33.32
N ALA A 25 6.80 34.44 34.24
CA ALA A 25 7.76 33.37 34.04
C ALA A 25 7.09 31.99 33.91
N ARG A 26 6.07 31.72 34.74
CA ARG A 26 5.28 30.47 34.65
C ARG A 26 4.52 30.36 33.33
N VAL A 27 3.91 31.45 32.86
CA VAL A 27 3.20 31.45 31.58
C VAL A 27 4.17 31.15 30.44
N ARG A 28 5.32 31.84 30.39
CA ARG A 28 6.34 31.59 29.36
C ARG A 28 6.87 30.15 29.38
N ALA A 29 7.12 29.62 30.58
CA ALA A 29 7.57 28.22 30.70
C ALA A 29 6.51 27.22 30.23
N ALA A 30 5.22 27.52 30.46
CA ALA A 30 4.13 26.70 29.96
C ALA A 30 3.99 26.81 28.44
N GLU A 31 4.10 28.02 27.88
CA GLU A 31 4.09 28.26 26.43
C GLU A 31 5.23 27.51 25.74
N GLN A 32 6.46 27.63 26.23
CA GLN A 32 7.60 26.88 25.70
C GLN A 32 7.35 25.37 25.73
N LYS A 33 6.85 24.85 26.86
CA LYS A 33 6.54 23.41 26.96
C LYS A 33 5.46 22.98 25.97
N LEU A 34 4.48 23.82 25.68
CA LEU A 34 3.45 23.54 24.68
C LEU A 34 4.06 23.54 23.26
N GLU A 35 4.97 24.45 22.96
CA GLU A 35 5.70 24.49 21.69
C GLU A 35 6.58 23.25 21.50
N ASP A 36 7.30 22.82 22.55
CA ASP A 36 8.12 21.61 22.53
C ASP A 36 7.27 20.37 22.26
N LEU A 37 6.13 20.23 22.98
CA LEU A 37 5.20 19.12 22.80
C LEU A 37 4.54 19.12 21.43
N ALA A 38 4.19 20.30 20.89
CA ALA A 38 3.66 20.40 19.54
C ALA A 38 4.70 19.96 18.50
N THR A 39 5.97 20.34 18.70
CA THR A 39 7.07 19.91 17.84
C THR A 39 7.25 18.39 17.88
N GLU A 40 7.28 17.79 19.08
CA GLU A 40 7.35 16.34 19.25
C GLU A 40 6.19 15.63 18.57
N PHE A 41 4.97 16.15 18.71
CA PHE A 41 3.77 15.62 18.06
C PHE A 41 3.92 15.60 16.53
N PHE A 42 4.34 16.70 15.91
CA PHE A 42 4.47 16.76 14.44
C PHE A 42 5.60 15.89 13.92
N LEU A 43 6.72 15.79 14.65
CA LEU A 43 7.80 14.86 14.30
C LEU A 43 7.31 13.40 14.36
N ALA A 44 6.67 13.02 15.46
CA ALA A 44 6.13 11.67 15.63
C ALA A 44 5.05 11.34 14.58
N ALA A 45 4.21 12.31 14.21
CA ALA A 45 3.22 12.14 13.14
C ALA A 45 3.89 11.88 11.79
N GLY A 46 4.91 12.67 11.43
CA GLY A 46 5.67 12.45 10.20
C GLY A 46 6.39 11.09 10.18
N GLU A 47 7.01 10.69 11.29
CA GLU A 47 7.62 9.36 11.41
C GLU A 47 6.61 8.23 11.28
N ALA A 48 5.40 8.40 11.82
CA ALA A 48 4.32 7.43 11.68
C ALA A 48 3.85 7.31 10.22
N ASP A 49 3.70 8.43 9.52
CA ASP A 49 3.34 8.46 8.10
C ASP A 49 4.42 7.75 7.25
N ASP A 50 5.71 8.02 7.50
CA ASP A 50 6.83 7.36 6.82
C ASP A 50 6.85 5.85 7.06
N VAL A 51 6.53 5.40 8.27
CA VAL A 51 6.41 3.97 8.59
C VAL A 51 5.24 3.35 7.83
N GLN A 52 4.09 4.03 7.79
CA GLN A 52 2.90 3.55 7.10
C GLN A 52 3.14 3.45 5.59
N GLU A 53 3.70 4.48 4.95
CA GLU A 53 3.97 4.48 3.51
C GLU A 53 4.92 3.33 3.11
N ARG A 54 5.98 3.10 3.92
CA ARG A 54 6.90 1.98 3.70
C ARG A 54 6.22 0.63 3.86
N ALA A 55 5.31 0.49 4.81
CA ALA A 55 4.54 -0.74 5.01
C ALA A 55 3.59 -1.01 3.84
N GLU A 56 2.85 0.01 3.39
CA GLU A 56 1.94 -0.08 2.24
C GLU A 56 2.67 -0.45 0.96
N THR A 57 3.85 0.14 0.72
CA THR A 57 4.70 -0.19 -0.42
C THR A 57 5.11 -1.66 -0.40
N ARG A 58 5.61 -2.16 0.74
CA ARG A 58 6.01 -3.57 0.89
C ARG A 58 4.83 -4.53 0.70
N LEU A 59 3.64 -4.17 1.19
CA LEU A 59 2.43 -4.97 1.01
C LEU A 59 2.04 -5.07 -0.46
N ARG A 60 2.12 -3.95 -1.20
CA ARG A 60 1.83 -3.91 -2.63
C ARG A 60 2.80 -4.79 -3.42
N GLU A 61 4.11 -4.62 -3.20
CA GLU A 61 5.14 -5.44 -3.85
C GLU A 61 4.98 -6.93 -3.54
N HIS A 62 4.64 -7.25 -2.29
CA HIS A 62 4.40 -8.63 -1.89
C HIS A 62 3.15 -9.21 -2.59
N ALA A 63 2.05 -8.48 -2.62
CA ALA A 63 0.82 -8.90 -3.28
C ALA A 63 1.04 -9.13 -4.78
N GLU A 64 1.76 -8.23 -5.45
CA GLU A 64 2.14 -8.37 -6.86
C GLU A 64 2.99 -9.62 -7.10
N ARG A 65 3.99 -9.85 -6.25
CA ARG A 65 4.85 -11.05 -6.34
C ARG A 65 4.05 -12.33 -6.19
N VAL A 66 3.20 -12.42 -5.16
CA VAL A 66 2.36 -13.60 -4.91
C VAL A 66 1.37 -13.81 -6.07
N ALA A 67 0.78 -12.74 -6.60
CA ALA A 67 -0.12 -12.83 -7.75
C ALA A 67 0.61 -13.29 -9.03
N ALA A 68 1.84 -12.83 -9.26
CA ALA A 68 2.67 -13.27 -10.38
C ALA A 68 3.05 -14.76 -10.25
N GLU A 69 3.53 -15.18 -9.07
CA GLU A 69 3.89 -16.58 -8.79
C GLU A 69 2.69 -17.52 -8.91
N THR A 70 1.54 -17.10 -8.36
CA THR A 70 0.28 -17.85 -8.47
C THR A 70 -0.12 -18.00 -9.92
N ARG A 71 -0.07 -16.94 -10.73
CA ARG A 71 -0.36 -17.02 -12.17
C ARG A 71 0.61 -17.95 -12.88
N ALA A 72 1.91 -17.77 -12.69
CA ALA A 72 2.95 -18.58 -13.32
C ALA A 72 2.80 -20.08 -13.02
N THR A 73 2.34 -20.42 -11.80
CA THR A 73 2.15 -21.81 -11.39
C THR A 73 0.79 -22.37 -11.83
N THR A 74 -0.28 -21.59 -11.74
CA THR A 74 -1.65 -22.08 -11.99
C THR A 74 -2.05 -22.05 -13.47
N GLU A 75 -1.56 -21.10 -14.26
CA GLU A 75 -1.84 -21.03 -15.70
C GLU A 75 -1.44 -22.29 -16.47
N PRO A 76 -0.22 -22.84 -16.35
CA PRO A 76 0.14 -24.07 -17.07
C PRO A 76 -0.69 -25.28 -16.61
N LEU A 77 -1.09 -25.32 -15.34
CA LEU A 77 -1.98 -26.38 -14.83
C LEU A 77 -3.38 -26.26 -15.43
N ARG A 78 -3.94 -25.05 -15.51
CA ARG A 78 -5.23 -24.79 -16.18
C ARG A 78 -5.17 -25.08 -17.67
N ALA A 79 -4.06 -24.75 -18.34
CA ALA A 79 -3.85 -25.09 -19.75
C ALA A 79 -3.83 -26.61 -19.97
N ARG A 80 -3.16 -27.37 -19.09
CA ARG A 80 -3.17 -28.85 -19.12
C ARG A 80 -4.58 -29.42 -18.88
N GLN A 81 -5.34 -28.86 -17.94
CA GLN A 81 -6.74 -29.24 -17.73
C GLN A 81 -7.59 -28.97 -18.97
N ALA A 82 -7.44 -27.80 -19.59
CA ALA A 82 -8.16 -27.43 -20.80
C ALA A 82 -7.82 -28.37 -21.98
N ALA A 83 -6.54 -28.69 -22.17
CA ALA A 83 -6.10 -29.64 -23.19
C ALA A 83 -6.69 -31.04 -22.95
N ALA A 84 -6.64 -31.54 -21.72
CA ALA A 84 -7.23 -32.85 -21.38
C ALA A 84 -8.74 -32.88 -21.64
N VAL A 85 -9.47 -31.83 -21.27
CA VAL A 85 -10.91 -31.70 -21.58
C VAL A 85 -11.14 -31.64 -23.09
N GLY A 86 -10.31 -30.91 -23.83
CA GLY A 86 -10.34 -30.87 -25.29
C GLY A 86 -10.20 -32.25 -25.92
N GLU A 87 -9.21 -33.03 -25.48
CA GLU A 87 -9.02 -34.42 -25.94
C GLU A 87 -10.21 -35.32 -25.58
N MET A 88 -10.76 -35.21 -24.37
CA MET A 88 -11.95 -35.98 -23.98
C MET A 88 -13.15 -35.64 -24.88
N LEU A 89 -13.33 -34.36 -25.25
CA LEU A 89 -14.42 -33.91 -26.12
C LEU A 89 -14.24 -34.33 -27.58
N LYS A 90 -13.01 -34.65 -28.03
CA LYS A 90 -12.78 -35.29 -29.33
C LYS A 90 -13.26 -36.74 -29.35
N LEU A 91 -13.25 -37.42 -28.19
CA LEU A 91 -13.62 -38.83 -28.06
C LEU A 91 -15.10 -39.04 -27.71
N THR A 92 -15.74 -38.07 -27.04
CA THR A 92 -17.14 -38.21 -26.61
C THR A 92 -17.86 -36.88 -26.47
N ARG A 93 -19.19 -36.96 -26.29
CA ARG A 93 -20.05 -35.79 -26.12
C ARG A 93 -19.87 -35.14 -24.75
N ILE A 94 -20.13 -33.83 -24.68
CA ILE A 94 -19.99 -33.03 -23.46
C ILE A 94 -20.72 -33.61 -22.25
N GLY A 95 -21.92 -34.18 -22.42
CA GLY A 95 -22.68 -34.78 -21.31
C GLY A 95 -21.93 -35.93 -20.64
N ALA A 96 -21.28 -36.81 -21.42
CA ALA A 96 -20.50 -37.92 -20.88
C ALA A 96 -19.20 -37.43 -20.22
N VAL A 97 -18.61 -36.33 -20.71
CA VAL A 97 -17.45 -35.68 -20.06
C VAL A 97 -17.87 -35.07 -18.72
N CYS A 98 -19.01 -34.39 -18.64
CA CYS A 98 -19.54 -33.82 -17.40
C CYS A 98 -19.78 -34.92 -16.35
N GLU A 99 -20.46 -36.01 -16.73
CA GLU A 99 -20.70 -37.17 -15.86
C GLU A 99 -19.39 -37.78 -15.36
N ARG A 100 -18.39 -37.94 -16.25
CA ARG A 100 -17.10 -38.55 -15.90
C ARG A 100 -16.25 -37.70 -14.97
N LEU A 101 -16.26 -36.38 -15.16
CA LEU A 101 -15.47 -35.45 -14.35
C LEU A 101 -16.22 -34.96 -13.10
N GLY A 102 -17.51 -35.26 -12.98
CA GLY A 102 -18.36 -34.74 -11.91
C GLY A 102 -18.47 -33.22 -11.93
N GLN A 103 -18.23 -32.60 -13.10
CA GLN A 103 -18.21 -31.15 -13.27
C GLN A 103 -19.45 -30.69 -14.03
N PRO A 104 -20.00 -29.50 -13.69
CA PRO A 104 -21.13 -28.96 -14.39
C PRO A 104 -20.73 -28.50 -15.80
N ARG A 105 -21.73 -28.42 -16.69
CA ARG A 105 -21.50 -28.20 -18.12
C ARG A 105 -20.83 -26.85 -18.43
N ASP A 106 -21.13 -25.83 -17.64
CA ASP A 106 -20.53 -24.49 -17.72
C ASP A 106 -19.02 -24.53 -17.44
N VAL A 107 -18.59 -25.29 -16.43
CA VAL A 107 -17.16 -25.46 -16.11
C VAL A 107 -16.42 -26.17 -17.26
N ILE A 108 -17.01 -27.24 -17.80
CA ILE A 108 -16.42 -27.95 -18.96
C ILE A 108 -16.38 -27.05 -20.20
N ALA A 109 -17.41 -26.23 -20.42
CA ALA A 109 -17.43 -25.26 -21.52
C ALA A 109 -16.33 -24.19 -21.36
N GLN A 110 -16.08 -23.70 -20.13
CA GLN A 110 -14.99 -22.76 -19.86
C GLN A 110 -13.62 -23.35 -20.20
N PHE A 111 -13.36 -24.60 -19.82
CA PHE A 111 -12.10 -25.29 -20.17
C PHE A 111 -11.95 -25.51 -21.67
N ARG A 112 -13.03 -25.88 -22.37
CA ARG A 112 -13.02 -25.98 -23.84
C ARG A 112 -12.67 -24.63 -24.48
N ASP A 113 -13.33 -23.56 -24.05
CA ASP A 113 -13.12 -22.22 -24.62
C ASP A 113 -11.74 -21.65 -24.25
N ALA A 114 -11.18 -22.06 -23.11
CA ALA A 114 -9.79 -21.75 -22.73
C ALA A 114 -8.78 -22.52 -23.59
N GLY A 115 -9.01 -23.82 -23.84
CA GLY A 115 -8.15 -24.64 -24.70
C GLY A 115 -8.09 -24.10 -26.13
N LEU A 116 -9.24 -23.74 -26.70
CA LEU A 116 -9.33 -23.12 -28.03
C LEU A 116 -8.61 -21.77 -28.14
N ARG A 117 -8.52 -21.01 -27.03
CA ARG A 117 -7.78 -19.73 -26.99
C ARG A 117 -6.28 -19.95 -26.86
N GLY A 118 -5.85 -20.94 -26.08
CA GLY A 118 -4.44 -21.33 -25.96
C GLY A 118 -3.86 -21.82 -27.29
N GLU A 119 -4.60 -22.64 -28.05
CA GLU A 119 -4.19 -23.13 -29.37
C GLU A 119 -4.02 -22.00 -30.41
N ARG A 120 -4.89 -20.97 -30.37
CA ARG A 120 -4.78 -19.79 -31.24
C ARG A 120 -3.58 -18.91 -30.92
N GLN A 121 -3.20 -18.78 -29.65
CA GLN A 121 -2.02 -17.99 -29.24
C GLN A 121 -0.71 -18.72 -29.55
N ALA A 122 -0.66 -20.05 -29.41
CA ALA A 122 0.52 -20.84 -29.78
C ALA A 122 0.79 -20.87 -31.30
N SER A 123 -0.23 -20.58 -32.11
CA SER A 123 -0.16 -20.57 -33.58
C SER A 123 0.18 -19.20 -34.19
N ALA A 124 0.38 -18.15 -33.38
CA ALA A 124 0.78 -16.83 -33.87
C ALA A 124 2.32 -16.76 -34.04
N PRO A 125 2.85 -16.52 -35.25
CA PRO A 125 4.30 -16.40 -35.45
C PRO A 125 4.82 -15.13 -34.75
N GLY A 126 5.86 -15.29 -33.95
CA GLY A 126 6.56 -14.17 -33.30
C GLY A 126 7.04 -13.17 -34.34
N SER A 127 6.41 -11.99 -34.37
CA SER A 127 6.88 -10.83 -35.09
C SER A 127 8.24 -10.43 -34.50
N GLY A 128 9.31 -10.85 -35.17
CA GLY A 128 10.67 -10.42 -34.91
C GLY A 128 10.73 -8.90 -34.95
N GLN A 129 11.01 -8.30 -33.80
CA GLN A 129 11.26 -6.88 -33.68
C GLN A 129 12.71 -6.64 -34.10
N ALA A 130 12.90 -6.31 -35.38
CA ALA A 130 14.15 -5.78 -35.88
C ALA A 130 14.40 -4.43 -35.19
N ALA A 131 15.42 -4.38 -34.35
CA ALA A 131 15.95 -3.14 -33.79
C ALA A 131 16.53 -2.30 -34.94
N ALA A 132 15.80 -1.25 -35.32
CA ALA A 132 16.35 -0.18 -36.14
C ALA A 132 17.26 0.68 -35.25
N ALA A 133 18.56 0.65 -35.53
CA ALA A 133 19.54 1.56 -34.95
C ALA A 133 19.21 3.00 -35.38
N PRO A 134 19.29 4.00 -34.49
CA PRO A 134 19.29 5.39 -34.91
C PRO A 134 20.69 5.75 -35.44
N ASP A 135 20.76 6.05 -36.74
CA ASP A 135 21.93 6.64 -37.38
C ASP A 135 22.28 7.99 -36.72
N ALA A 136 23.56 8.15 -36.43
CA ALA A 136 24.19 9.41 -36.09
C ALA A 136 24.52 10.17 -37.38
N ASP A 137 24.01 11.39 -37.55
CA ASP A 137 24.78 12.54 -38.05
C ASP A 137 23.93 13.83 -38.11
N SER A 138 24.38 14.87 -37.39
CA SER A 138 24.39 16.31 -37.76
C SER A 138 24.66 17.18 -36.53
#